data_AF-A0A523VDI8-F1
#
_entry.id   AF-A0A523VDI8-F1
#
_cell.length_a   1.000
_cell.length_b   1.000
_cell.length_c   1.000
_cell.angle_alpha   90.00
_cell.angle_beta   90.00
_cell.angle_gamma   90.00
#
_symmetry.space_group_name_H-M   'P 1'
#
loop_
_entity.id
_entity.type
_entity.pdbx_description
1 polymer ?
#
loop_
_entity_poly.entity_id
_entity_poly.type
_entity_poly.pdbx_seq_one_letter_code
_entity_poly.pdbx_strand_id
1 'polypeptide(L)'
;MGLFGGQARVSLPRHGRRREPNRFSPLGPAWYNPPVVTASTTRPDGRKADELRPIKFTLDYVDYPEGSVLIEMGGTRVLCNVSVEPGVPEWMEDRDGGWLTAEYGMLPRSTHTRRPRETQGADARTQEIRR
;
A
#
# COMPACT_ATOMS: atom_id res chain seq x y z
N MET A 1 33.34 -48.15 -27.44
CA MET A 1 34.15 -48.96 -28.36
C MET A 1 33.27 -49.28 -29.56
N GLY A 2 33.57 -48.71 -30.73
CA GLY A 2 32.74 -48.85 -31.93
C GLY A 2 32.99 -47.71 -32.92
N LEU A 3 33.93 -47.95 -33.85
CA LEU A 3 34.32 -47.11 -34.99
C LEU A 3 33.35 -47.31 -36.18
N PHE A 4 33.63 -46.56 -37.26
CA PHE A 4 33.07 -46.57 -38.62
C PHE A 4 31.86 -45.64 -38.81
N GLY A 5 31.86 -44.64 -39.70
CA GLY A 5 32.63 -44.42 -40.93
C GLY A 5 31.66 -44.44 -42.11
N GLY A 6 31.33 -43.28 -42.68
CA GLY A 6 30.42 -43.19 -43.83
C GLY A 6 30.21 -41.77 -44.32
N GLN A 7 31.06 -41.34 -45.26
CA GLN A 7 30.87 -40.12 -46.06
C GLN A 7 29.90 -40.43 -47.21
N ALA A 8 28.87 -39.60 -47.38
CA ALA A 8 28.10 -39.53 -48.62
C ALA A 8 27.90 -38.05 -49.00
N ARG A 9 28.68 -37.60 -50.00
CA ARG A 9 28.43 -36.35 -50.73
C ARG A 9 27.25 -36.59 -51.67
N VAL A 10 26.22 -35.73 -51.58
CA VAL A 10 25.24 -35.57 -52.65
C VAL A 10 25.08 -34.08 -52.99
N SER A 11 25.02 -33.86 -54.29
CA SER A 11 25.14 -32.65 -55.08
C SER A 11 24.01 -31.64 -54.89
N LEU A 12 24.35 -30.35 -55.01
CA LEU A 12 23.41 -29.22 -55.11
C LEU A 12 22.57 -29.29 -56.39
N PRO A 13 21.33 -28.75 -56.34
CA PRO A 13 20.84 -27.93 -57.44
C PRO A 13 20.59 -26.49 -56.96
N ARG A 14 21.26 -25.55 -57.63
CA ARG A 14 20.89 -24.14 -57.67
C ARG A 14 19.67 -23.98 -58.58
N HIS A 15 18.53 -23.50 -58.07
CA HIS A 15 17.74 -22.43 -58.71
C HIS A 15 16.49 -22.08 -57.91
N GLY A 16 16.17 -20.78 -57.89
CA GLY A 16 14.81 -20.31 -57.59
C GLY A 16 14.66 -19.51 -56.30
N ARG A 17 15.26 -18.32 -56.23
CA ARG A 17 14.79 -17.27 -55.32
C ARG A 17 13.34 -16.91 -55.71
N ARG A 18 12.34 -17.37 -54.97
CA ARG A 18 11.10 -16.60 -54.78
C ARG A 18 11.22 -15.88 -53.45
N ARG A 19 11.31 -14.55 -53.52
CA ARG A 19 11.14 -13.69 -52.34
C ARG A 19 9.65 -13.68 -52.01
N GLU A 20 9.28 -14.32 -50.91
CA GLU A 20 7.97 -14.13 -50.27
C GLU A 20 8.04 -12.78 -49.51
N PRO A 21 7.13 -11.83 -49.75
CA PRO A 21 7.15 -10.57 -49.03
C PRO A 21 6.59 -10.76 -47.62
N ASN A 22 7.42 -10.47 -46.62
CA ASN A 22 7.07 -10.11 -45.25
C ASN A 22 5.91 -10.88 -44.58
N ARG A 23 6.24 -12.00 -43.94
CA ARG A 23 5.49 -12.52 -42.80
C ARG A 23 6.33 -12.33 -41.53
N PHE A 24 6.42 -11.08 -41.07
CA PHE A 24 6.93 -10.80 -39.72
C PHE A 24 5.90 -11.30 -38.72
N SER A 25 6.08 -12.53 -38.23
CA SER A 25 5.31 -13.04 -37.11
C SER A 25 5.88 -12.46 -35.81
N PRO A 26 5.09 -11.82 -34.94
CA PRO A 26 5.55 -11.41 -33.62
C PRO A 26 5.55 -12.64 -32.71
N LEU A 27 6.51 -13.55 -32.90
CA LEU A 27 6.63 -14.78 -32.11
C LEU A 27 7.74 -14.62 -31.08
N GLY A 28 7.35 -14.28 -29.85
CA GLY A 28 8.08 -14.79 -28.69
C GLY A 28 8.05 -16.32 -28.68
N PRO A 29 8.91 -16.99 -27.88
CA PRO A 29 8.94 -18.44 -27.86
C PRO A 29 7.58 -19.01 -27.40
N ALA A 30 7.17 -20.14 -27.97
CA ALA A 30 5.83 -20.75 -27.79
C ALA A 30 5.46 -21.12 -26.34
N TRP A 31 6.40 -21.05 -25.40
CA TRP A 31 6.19 -21.26 -23.96
C TRP A 31 5.91 -19.96 -23.18
N TYR A 32 6.11 -18.79 -23.79
CA TYR A 32 5.86 -17.50 -23.14
C TYR A 32 4.38 -17.14 -23.26
N ASN A 33 3.62 -17.51 -22.23
CA ASN A 33 2.29 -16.97 -22.01
C ASN A 33 2.45 -15.78 -21.04
N PRO A 34 2.48 -14.52 -21.51
CA PRO A 34 2.48 -13.40 -20.59
C PRO A 34 1.20 -13.49 -19.75
N PRO A 35 1.27 -13.35 -18.41
CA PRO A 35 0.06 -13.23 -17.64
C PRO A 35 -0.72 -12.03 -18.21
N VAL A 36 -1.94 -12.29 -18.71
CA VAL A 36 -2.88 -11.24 -19.06
C VAL A 36 -3.31 -10.61 -17.74
N VAL A 37 -2.48 -9.70 -17.21
CA VAL A 37 -2.87 -8.87 -16.08
C VAL A 37 -3.78 -7.81 -16.66
N THR A 38 -5.07 -8.13 -16.77
CA THR A 38 -6.10 -7.12 -17.00
C THR A 38 -6.18 -6.29 -15.73
N ALA A 39 -5.26 -5.34 -15.58
CA ALA A 39 -5.31 -4.36 -14.51
C ALA A 39 -6.51 -3.46 -14.81
N SER A 40 -7.69 -3.83 -14.29
CA SER A 40 -8.82 -2.91 -14.23
C SER A 40 -8.30 -1.68 -13.49
N THR A 41 -8.17 -0.57 -14.19
CA THR A 41 -7.66 0.71 -13.70
C THR A 41 -8.69 1.41 -12.81
N THR A 42 -9.58 0.63 -12.20
CA THR A 42 -10.70 1.07 -11.38
C THR A 42 -10.44 0.56 -9.97
N ARG A 43 -10.53 1.47 -9.00
CA ARG A 43 -10.34 1.13 -7.60
C ARG A 43 -11.41 0.10 -7.19
N PRO A 44 -11.12 -0.80 -6.23
CA PRO A 44 -12.08 -1.85 -5.82
C PRO A 44 -13.44 -1.33 -5.35
N ASP A 45 -13.48 -0.06 -4.94
CA ASP A 45 -14.67 0.64 -4.46
C ASP A 45 -15.29 1.58 -5.51
N GLY A 46 -14.86 1.48 -6.78
CA GLY A 46 -15.43 2.24 -7.90
C GLY A 46 -15.07 3.73 -7.94
N ARG A 47 -14.26 4.21 -6.98
CA ARG A 47 -13.86 5.61 -6.90
C ARG A 47 -12.86 5.99 -8.00
N LYS A 48 -12.85 7.27 -8.37
CA LYS A 48 -11.79 7.84 -9.23
C LYS A 48 -10.44 7.87 -8.52
N ALA A 49 -9.37 8.08 -9.28
CA ALA A 49 -8.01 8.15 -8.74
C ALA A 49 -7.85 9.32 -7.75
N ASP A 50 -8.52 10.43 -8.01
CA ASP A 50 -8.52 11.68 -7.25
C ASP A 50 -9.65 11.77 -6.20
N GLU A 51 -10.51 10.76 -6.11
CA GLU A 51 -11.68 10.78 -5.23
C GLU A 51 -11.36 10.19 -3.85
N LEU A 52 -11.61 10.97 -2.79
CA LEU A 52 -11.46 10.54 -1.39
C LEU A 52 -12.57 9.57 -0.97
N ARG A 53 -12.34 8.81 0.11
CA ARG A 53 -13.41 8.00 0.70
C ARG A 53 -14.41 8.93 1.37
N PRO A 54 -15.71 8.59 1.44
CA PRO A 54 -16.63 9.30 2.31
C PRO A 54 -16.10 9.34 3.75
N ILE A 55 -16.08 10.53 4.35
CA ILE A 55 -15.66 10.76 5.73
C ILE A 55 -16.88 11.22 6.51
N LYS A 56 -17.10 10.60 7.67
CA LYS A 56 -18.15 11.01 8.61
C LYS A 56 -17.51 11.40 9.93
N PHE A 57 -17.94 12.55 10.46
CA PHE A 57 -17.56 13.03 11.78
C PHE A 57 -18.79 12.93 12.69
N THR A 58 -18.64 12.23 13.80
CA THR A 58 -19.63 12.23 14.88
C THR A 58 -19.01 12.97 16.04
N LEU A 59 -19.43 14.22 16.25
CA LEU A 59 -18.99 15.05 17.37
C LEU A 59 -19.65 14.56 18.68
N ASP A 60 -19.07 14.93 19.81
CA ASP A 60 -19.57 14.63 21.16
C ASP A 60 -19.86 13.13 21.35
N TYR A 61 -18.94 12.29 20.85
CA TYR A 61 -19.07 10.83 20.87
C TYR A 61 -18.86 10.22 22.26
N VAL A 62 -18.08 10.87 23.11
CA VAL A 62 -17.79 10.48 24.50
C VAL A 62 -18.23 11.63 25.41
N ASP A 63 -18.92 11.30 26.50
CA ASP A 63 -19.59 12.28 27.37
C ASP A 63 -18.65 13.11 28.27
N TYR A 64 -17.48 12.55 28.61
CA TYR A 64 -16.59 13.10 29.63
C TYR A 64 -15.54 14.12 29.16
N PRO A 65 -14.85 13.95 28.02
CA PRO A 65 -13.85 14.92 27.58
C PRO A 65 -14.50 16.22 27.11
N GLU A 66 -13.75 17.31 27.21
CA GLU A 66 -14.13 18.65 26.77
C GLU A 66 -14.42 18.71 25.27
N GLY A 67 -13.80 17.82 24.51
CA GLY A 67 -14.20 17.53 23.14
C GLY A 67 -13.93 16.08 22.76
N SER A 68 -14.83 15.51 21.97
CA SER A 68 -14.64 14.19 21.38
C SER A 68 -15.16 14.12 19.96
N VAL A 69 -14.51 13.30 19.14
CA VAL A 69 -14.96 13.01 17.78
C VAL A 69 -14.65 11.57 17.40
N LEU A 70 -15.66 10.90 16.84
CA LEU A 70 -15.48 9.66 16.11
C LEU A 70 -15.43 9.96 14.61
N ILE A 71 -14.29 9.64 14.00
CA ILE A 71 -14.04 9.81 12.57
C ILE A 71 -14.14 8.46 11.88
N GLU A 72 -15.00 8.35 10.88
CA GLU A 72 -15.21 7.13 10.10
C GLU A 72 -14.83 7.38 8.64
N MET A 73 -13.94 6.53 8.09
CA MET A 73 -13.54 6.56 6.68
C MET A 73 -13.47 5.13 6.13
N GLY A 74 -14.58 4.67 5.54
CA GLY A 74 -14.74 3.26 5.14
C GLY A 74 -14.66 2.33 6.36
N GLY A 75 -13.75 1.35 6.34
CA GLY A 75 -13.52 0.46 7.49
C GLY A 75 -12.64 1.05 8.60
N THR A 76 -12.05 2.23 8.38
CA THR A 76 -11.18 2.89 9.36
C THR A 76 -12.02 3.72 10.32
N ARG A 77 -11.78 3.55 11.62
CA ARG A 77 -12.41 4.33 12.69
C ARG A 77 -11.32 4.89 13.61
N VAL A 78 -11.41 6.18 13.90
CA VAL A 78 -10.48 6.89 14.79
C VAL A 78 -11.30 7.64 15.82
N LEU A 79 -11.03 7.38 17.10
CA LEU A 79 -11.58 8.14 18.21
C LEU A 79 -10.52 9.14 18.68
N CYS A 80 -10.90 10.41 18.75
CA CYS A 80 -10.06 11.48 19.26
C CYS A 80 -10.80 12.19 20.38
N ASN A 81 -10.16 12.27 21.54
CA ASN A 81 -10.64 13.02 22.70
C ASN A 81 -9.60 14.12 23.00
N VAL A 82 -10.08 15.28 23.43
CA VAL A 82 -9.25 16.38 23.91
C VAL A 82 -9.64 16.70 25.35
N SER A 83 -8.63 16.97 26.18
CA SER A 83 -8.82 17.46 27.53
C SER A 83 -7.94 18.67 27.81
N VAL A 84 -8.38 19.51 28.73
CA VAL A 84 -7.73 20.77 29.06
C VAL A 84 -7.38 20.77 30.53
N GLU A 85 -6.08 20.80 30.81
CA GLU A 85 -5.57 20.92 32.17
C GLU A 85 -5.06 22.34 32.42
N PRO A 86 -5.33 22.93 33.60
CA PRO A 86 -4.79 24.24 33.93
C PRO A 86 -3.28 24.16 34.18
N GLY A 87 -2.55 25.12 33.59
CA GLY A 87 -1.10 25.23 33.74
C GLY A 87 -0.34 24.80 32.49
N VAL A 88 0.98 24.98 32.55
CA VAL A 88 1.92 24.51 31.52
C VAL A 88 3.01 23.70 32.21
N PRO A 89 3.73 22.82 31.50
CA PRO A 89 4.89 22.14 32.06
C PRO A 89 5.90 23.14 32.65
N GLU A 90 6.60 22.75 33.72
CA GLU A 90 7.53 23.62 34.47
C GLU A 90 8.58 24.33 33.57
N TRP A 91 9.08 23.63 32.55
CA TRP A 91 10.05 24.17 31.59
C TRP A 91 9.47 25.24 30.64
N MET A 92 8.15 25.46 30.65
CA MET A 92 7.41 26.47 29.87
C MET A 92 6.89 27.63 30.74
N GLU A 93 7.03 27.61 32.06
CA GLU A 93 6.44 28.65 32.95
C GLU A 93 6.85 30.09 32.58
N ASP A 94 8.09 30.29 32.13
CA ASP A 94 8.61 31.60 31.71
C ASP A 94 8.34 31.94 30.23
N ARG A 95 7.58 31.11 29.51
CA ARG A 95 7.27 31.31 28.09
C ARG A 95 5.81 31.65 27.89
N ASP A 96 5.55 32.71 27.13
CA ASP A 96 4.20 33.04 26.70
C ASP A 96 3.65 31.95 25.75
N GLY A 97 2.60 31.24 26.17
CA GLY A 97 1.92 30.25 25.33
C GLY A 97 1.18 29.15 26.10
N GLY A 98 0.56 28.25 25.35
CA GLY A 98 0.02 26.99 25.86
C GLY A 98 0.80 25.80 25.34
N TRP A 99 0.69 24.67 26.03
CA TRP A 99 1.31 23.41 25.62
C TRP A 99 0.24 22.42 25.18
N LEU A 100 0.52 21.67 24.11
CA LEU A 100 -0.34 20.59 23.63
C LEU A 100 0.46 19.29 23.62
N THR A 101 -0.11 18.25 24.21
CA THR A 101 0.38 16.88 24.04
C THR A 101 -0.66 16.07 23.28
N ALA A 102 -0.20 15.03 22.60
CA ALA A 102 -1.09 14.09 21.92
C ALA A 102 -0.64 12.66 22.18
N GLU A 103 -1.58 11.78 22.48
CA GLU A 103 -1.31 10.36 22.58
C GLU A 103 -2.01 9.59 21.47
N TYR A 104 -1.33 8.56 20.99
CA TYR A 104 -1.85 7.63 19.99
C TYR A 104 -1.76 6.20 20.51
N GLY A 105 -2.73 5.37 20.13
CA GLY A 105 -2.71 3.95 20.42
C GLY A 105 -3.62 3.15 19.48
N MET A 106 -3.10 2.05 18.94
CA MET A 106 -3.90 1.11 18.16
C MET A 106 -4.58 0.08 19.07
N LEU A 107 -5.89 -0.10 18.90
CA LEU A 107 -6.59 -1.21 19.56
C LEU A 107 -6.09 -2.56 19.03
N PRO A 108 -5.94 -3.60 19.88
CA PRO A 108 -5.68 -4.95 19.41
C PRO A 108 -6.74 -5.36 18.38
N ARG A 109 -6.32 -5.87 17.22
CA ARG A 109 -7.19 -6.24 16.06
C ARG A 109 -7.74 -5.07 15.22
N SER A 110 -7.17 -3.88 15.35
CA SER A 110 -7.38 -2.80 14.36
C SER A 110 -6.73 -3.07 12.99
N THR A 111 -5.82 -4.04 12.91
CA THR A 111 -5.16 -4.50 11.67
C THR A 111 -5.48 -5.98 11.38
N HIS A 112 -5.13 -6.46 10.18
CA HIS A 112 -5.32 -7.87 9.78
C HIS A 112 -4.71 -8.87 10.78
N THR A 113 -3.51 -8.60 11.26
CA THR A 113 -2.86 -9.36 12.34
C THR A 113 -3.13 -8.70 13.69
N ARG A 114 -3.15 -9.51 14.76
CA ARG A 114 -3.31 -8.96 16.11
C ARG A 114 -2.04 -8.21 16.49
N ARG A 115 -2.19 -6.92 16.81
CA ARG A 115 -1.14 -6.14 17.46
C ARG A 115 -1.25 -6.26 18.98
N PRO A 116 -0.15 -6.51 19.71
CA PRO A 116 -0.13 -6.38 21.16
C PRO A 116 -0.34 -4.92 21.55
N ARG A 117 -0.85 -4.68 22.77
CA ARG A 117 -0.99 -3.32 23.30
C ARG A 117 0.40 -2.79 23.65
N GLU A 118 0.65 -1.50 23.37
CA GLU A 118 1.90 -0.80 23.69
C GLU A 118 2.02 -0.54 25.19
N THR A 119 2.30 -1.58 25.98
CA THR A 119 2.53 -1.48 27.42
C THR A 119 4.01 -1.43 27.82
N GLN A 120 4.91 -1.91 26.94
CA GLN A 120 6.36 -2.02 27.22
C GLN A 120 7.22 -1.05 26.38
N GLY A 121 6.59 -0.11 25.66
CA GLY A 121 7.27 0.86 24.81
C GLY A 121 6.36 1.39 23.73
N ALA A 122 6.61 2.62 23.29
CA ALA A 122 5.85 3.25 22.22
C ALA A 122 6.46 2.91 20.85
N ASP A 123 5.60 2.50 19.91
CA ASP A 123 5.97 2.21 18.52
C ASP A 123 6.36 3.50 17.78
N ALA A 124 7.03 3.38 16.62
CA ALA A 124 7.50 4.52 15.84
C ALA A 124 6.40 5.56 15.55
N ARG A 125 5.18 5.10 15.24
CA ARG A 125 4.01 5.97 15.02
C ARG A 125 3.51 6.67 16.30
N THR A 126 3.66 6.02 17.43
CA THR A 126 3.32 6.62 18.73
C THR A 126 4.35 7.68 19.10
N GLN A 127 5.63 7.44 18.83
CA GLN A 127 6.72 8.38 19.12
C GLN A 127 6.63 9.66 18.29
N GLU A 128 6.27 9.56 16.99
CA GLU A 128 6.17 10.76 16.14
C GLU A 128 4.99 11.67 16.53
N ILE A 129 3.93 11.13 17.13
CA ILE A 129 2.72 11.87 17.53
C ILE A 129 2.87 12.50 18.92
N ARG A 130 3.59 11.85 19.84
CA ARG A 130 3.76 12.26 21.25
C ARG A 130 4.74 13.43 21.49
N ARG A 131 4.90 14.34 20.53
CA ARG A 131 5.91 15.40 20.61
C ARG A 131 5.42 16.67 21.30
#